data_AF-A0A9P5GCU5-F1
#
_entry.id   AF-A0A9P5GCU5-F1
#
_cell.length_a   1.000
_cell.length_b   1.000
_cell.length_c   1.000
_cell.angle_alpha   90.00
_cell.angle_beta   90.00
_cell.angle_gamma   90.00
#
_symmetry.space_group_name_H-M   'P 1'
#
loop_
_entity.id
_entity.type
_entity.pdbx_description
1 polymer ?
#
loop_
_entity_poly.entity_id
_entity_poly.type
_entity_poly.pdbx_seq_one_letter_code
_entity_poly.pdbx_strand_id
1 'polypeptide(L)'
;MLIPSKSIHGLNPRSKDDARHAWDTWSGSNGSLCLRDDLPKSLPESRIFLYEYNATAIYGRDRSTFLDKASELLEAIRIERDDGERRLILLLGHSMCGLLIKQALINAHNNPKYTPIKDATT
;
A
#
# COMPACT_ATOMS: atom_id res chain seq x y z
N MET A 1 -13.07 -19.17 -2.05
CA MET A 1 -13.36 -17.92 -2.78
C MET A 1 -12.02 -17.21 -2.98
N LEU A 2 -11.47 -17.24 -4.20
CA LEU A 2 -10.13 -16.72 -4.49
C LEU A 2 -10.21 -15.21 -4.63
N ILE A 3 -9.71 -14.48 -3.63
CA ILE A 3 -9.62 -13.02 -3.69
C ILE A 3 -8.41 -12.66 -4.56
N PRO A 4 -8.57 -11.79 -5.58
CA PRO A 4 -7.46 -11.41 -6.45
C PRO A 4 -6.44 -10.60 -5.67
N SER A 5 -5.28 -11.21 -5.41
CA SER A 5 -4.14 -10.50 -4.83
C SER A 5 -3.53 -9.54 -5.85
N LYS A 6 -3.25 -8.32 -5.41
CA LYS A 6 -2.45 -7.32 -6.11
C LYS A 6 -1.26 -6.92 -5.19
N SER A 7 -0.18 -6.27 -5.69
CA SER A 7 1.13 -5.77 -5.09
C SER A 7 1.39 -4.21 -5.08
N ILE A 8 1.76 -3.52 -3.96
CA ILE A 8 1.88 -2.04 -3.81
C ILE A 8 3.27 -1.71 -4.26
N HIS A 9 3.44 -1.07 -5.41
CA HIS A 9 4.77 -0.93 -5.99
C HIS A 9 5.23 0.51 -6.12
N GLY A 10 6.56 0.67 -6.09
CA GLY A 10 7.23 1.95 -6.25
C GLY A 10 7.13 2.52 -7.67
N LEU A 11 7.86 3.62 -7.91
CA LEU A 11 7.96 4.32 -9.19
C LEU A 11 8.09 3.37 -10.39
N ASN A 12 7.28 3.60 -11.43
CA ASN A 12 7.31 2.92 -12.73
C ASN A 12 7.96 3.81 -13.82
N PRO A 13 9.28 4.08 -13.74
CA PRO A 13 9.95 5.04 -14.63
C PRO A 13 10.03 4.57 -16.08
N ARG A 14 9.62 3.34 -16.40
CA ARG A 14 9.66 2.76 -17.74
C ARG A 14 8.28 2.66 -18.39
N SER A 15 7.24 3.23 -17.77
CA SER A 15 5.83 3.12 -18.21
C SER A 15 5.45 1.69 -18.59
N LYS A 16 5.92 0.71 -17.81
CA LYS A 16 5.43 -0.67 -17.95
C LYS A 16 3.95 -0.70 -17.55
N ASP A 17 3.24 -1.76 -17.92
CA ASP A 17 1.94 -2.03 -17.33
C ASP A 17 2.07 -2.06 -15.79
N ASP A 18 1.19 -1.36 -15.07
CA ASP A 18 1.33 -1.17 -13.62
C ASP A 18 1.24 -2.51 -12.87
N ALA A 19 0.38 -3.44 -13.31
CA ALA A 19 0.31 -4.77 -12.71
C ALA A 19 1.61 -5.58 -12.94
N ARG A 20 2.22 -5.45 -14.12
CA ARG A 20 3.53 -6.07 -14.40
C ARG A 20 4.66 -5.44 -13.59
N HIS A 21 4.64 -4.12 -13.38
CA HIS A 21 5.65 -3.45 -12.57
C HIS A 21 5.50 -3.79 -11.07
N ALA A 22 4.25 -3.98 -10.63
CA ALA A 22 3.92 -4.53 -9.33
C ALA A 22 4.51 -5.91 -9.13
N TRP A 23 4.33 -6.77 -10.12
CA TRP A 23 4.85 -8.12 -10.14
C TRP A 23 6.37 -8.16 -10.03
N ASP A 24 7.07 -7.41 -10.87
CA ASP A 24 8.54 -7.36 -10.89
C ASP A 24 9.13 -6.87 -9.54
N THR A 25 8.44 -5.97 -8.85
CA THR A 25 8.92 -5.39 -7.57
C THR A 25 8.92 -6.39 -6.43
N TRP A 26 7.94 -7.30 -6.40
CA TRP A 26 7.70 -8.19 -5.26
C TRP A 26 8.01 -9.67 -5.56
N SER A 27 8.51 -9.96 -6.76
CA SER A 27 8.96 -11.30 -7.14
C SER A 27 10.34 -11.58 -6.55
N GLY A 28 10.47 -12.70 -5.84
CA GLY A 28 11.75 -13.27 -5.44
C GLY A 28 12.56 -13.74 -6.66
N SER A 29 13.82 -14.13 -6.44
CA SER A 29 14.71 -14.65 -7.50
C SER A 29 14.18 -15.93 -8.20
N ASN A 30 13.23 -16.60 -7.58
CA ASN A 30 12.49 -17.77 -8.07
C ASN A 30 11.17 -17.41 -8.80
N GLY A 31 10.81 -16.13 -8.91
CA GLY A 31 9.58 -15.66 -9.53
C GLY A 31 8.32 -15.76 -8.65
N SER A 32 8.43 -16.12 -7.36
CA SER A 32 7.29 -16.10 -6.43
C SER A 32 7.08 -14.72 -5.84
N LEU A 33 5.82 -14.31 -5.66
CA LEU A 33 5.50 -13.07 -4.96
C LEU A 33 5.63 -13.34 -3.46
N CYS A 34 6.78 -13.03 -2.86
CA CYS A 34 7.08 -13.41 -1.46
C CYS A 34 5.98 -12.99 -0.47
N LEU A 35 5.36 -11.83 -0.68
CA LEU A 35 4.25 -11.36 0.16
C LEU A 35 2.95 -12.14 -0.07
N ARG A 36 2.64 -12.58 -1.29
CA ARG A 36 1.41 -13.30 -1.62
C ARG A 36 1.51 -14.79 -1.33
N ASP A 37 2.64 -15.38 -1.69
CA ASP A 37 2.78 -16.84 -1.76
C ASP A 37 3.43 -17.41 -0.49
N ASP A 38 4.26 -16.62 0.21
CA ASP A 38 5.01 -17.10 1.38
C ASP A 38 4.49 -16.53 2.70
N LEU A 39 4.02 -15.28 2.73
CA LEU A 39 3.47 -14.68 3.96
C LEU A 39 2.29 -15.48 4.53
N PRO A 40 1.31 -15.96 3.74
CA PRO A 40 0.21 -16.74 4.30
C PRO A 40 0.64 -18.09 4.87
N LYS A 41 1.80 -18.63 4.47
CA LYS A 41 2.33 -19.88 5.05
C LYS A 41 2.79 -19.68 6.50
N SER A 42 3.32 -18.50 6.80
CA SER A 42 3.80 -18.14 8.14
C SER A 42 2.72 -17.46 9.00
N LEU A 43 1.81 -16.71 8.36
CA LEU A 43 0.72 -15.97 9.00
C LEU A 43 -0.60 -16.25 8.26
N PRO A 44 -1.28 -17.38 8.55
CA PRO A 44 -2.45 -17.83 7.80
C PRO A 44 -3.64 -16.85 7.85
N GLU A 45 -3.78 -16.13 8.96
CA GLU A 45 -4.85 -15.15 9.17
C GLU A 45 -4.52 -13.76 8.58
N SER A 46 -3.36 -13.61 7.93
CA SER A 46 -2.97 -12.35 7.31
C SER A 46 -3.86 -12.03 6.11
N ARG A 47 -4.16 -10.74 5.95
CA ARG A 47 -4.85 -10.21 4.77
C ARG A 47 -3.89 -9.30 4.05
N ILE A 48 -3.76 -9.50 2.75
CA ILE A 48 -2.86 -8.71 1.91
C ILE A 48 -3.73 -7.72 1.16
N PHE A 49 -3.68 -6.47 1.61
CA PHE A 49 -4.30 -5.36 0.90
C PHE A 49 -3.31 -4.76 -0.07
N LEU A 50 -3.83 -4.34 -1.23
CA LEU A 50 -3.03 -3.67 -2.20
C LEU A 50 -3.53 -2.39 -2.85
N TYR A 51 -2.64 -1.42 -2.83
CA TYR A 51 -2.72 -0.10 -3.42
C TYR A 51 -1.79 0.11 -4.62
N GLU A 52 -2.39 0.31 -5.79
CA GLU A 52 -1.71 0.79 -7.00
C GLU A 52 -2.03 2.27 -7.21
N TYR A 53 -1.07 3.04 -7.71
CA TYR A 53 -1.30 4.44 -8.09
C TYR A 53 -0.42 4.82 -9.27
N ASN A 54 -0.86 5.81 -10.06
CA ASN A 54 -0.07 6.36 -11.15
C ASN A 54 1.16 7.10 -10.56
N ALA A 55 2.31 6.42 -10.57
CA ALA A 55 3.51 6.94 -9.96
C ALA A 55 4.11 8.13 -10.72
N THR A 56 3.86 8.22 -12.03
CA THR A 56 4.26 9.37 -12.87
C THR A 56 3.50 10.63 -12.47
N ALA A 57 2.23 10.51 -12.04
CA ALA A 57 1.46 11.66 -11.54
C ALA A 57 2.05 12.26 -10.25
N ILE A 58 2.81 11.47 -9.50
CA ILE A 58 3.48 11.90 -8.26
C ILE A 58 4.90 12.43 -8.54
N TYR A 59 5.53 11.96 -9.61
CA TYR A 59 6.90 12.33 -9.96
C TYR A 59 6.95 13.62 -10.80
N GLY A 60 7.47 14.70 -10.22
CA GLY A 60 7.69 15.97 -10.93
C GLY A 60 6.54 16.99 -10.91
N ARG A 61 5.48 16.73 -10.13
CA ARG A 61 4.33 17.63 -9.91
C ARG A 61 4.44 18.39 -8.58
N ASP A 62 3.46 19.26 -8.33
CA ASP A 62 3.34 20.03 -7.09
C ASP A 62 3.14 19.18 -5.82
N ARG A 63 3.44 19.78 -4.67
CA ARG A 63 3.28 19.18 -3.34
C ARG A 63 1.83 18.76 -3.06
N SER A 64 0.84 19.50 -3.56
CA SER A 64 -0.58 19.19 -3.38
C SER A 64 -0.94 17.83 -3.95
N THR A 65 -0.49 17.52 -5.17
CA THR A 65 -0.76 16.21 -5.80
C THR A 65 -0.24 15.05 -4.93
N PHE A 66 0.91 15.22 -4.28
CA PHE A 66 1.44 14.21 -3.35
C PHE A 66 0.58 14.05 -2.09
N LEU A 67 0.12 15.17 -1.49
CA LEU A 67 -0.74 15.15 -0.31
C LEU A 67 -2.11 14.52 -0.60
N ASP A 68 -2.67 14.80 -1.78
CA ASP A 68 -3.93 14.21 -2.22
C ASP A 68 -3.79 12.70 -2.37
N LYS A 69 -2.70 12.23 -3.00
CA LYS A 69 -2.43 10.79 -3.16
C LYS A 69 -2.18 10.07 -1.83
N ALA A 70 -1.56 10.74 -0.87
CA ALA A 70 -1.44 10.20 0.49
C ALA A 70 -2.81 10.07 1.17
N SER A 71 -3.73 11.00 0.92
CA SER A 71 -5.09 10.96 1.45
C SER A 71 -5.94 9.89 0.78
N GLU A 72 -5.78 9.69 -0.54
CA GLU A 72 -6.41 8.59 -1.27
C GLU A 72 -5.97 7.22 -0.74
N LEU A 73 -4.68 7.03 -0.49
CA LEU A 73 -4.15 5.80 0.14
C LEU A 73 -4.82 5.56 1.50
N LEU A 74 -4.93 6.61 2.31
CA LEU A 74 -5.50 6.50 3.65
C LEU A 74 -7.00 6.13 3.63
N GLU A 75 -7.77 6.70 2.70
CA GLU A 75 -9.17 6.31 2.50
C GLU A 75 -9.31 4.89 1.98
N ALA A 76 -8.44 4.45 1.06
CA ALA A 76 -8.45 3.07 0.58
C ALA A 76 -8.22 2.08 1.74
N ILE A 77 -7.25 2.35 2.62
CA ILE A 77 -7.01 1.54 3.82
C ILE A 77 -8.25 1.55 4.73
N ARG A 78 -8.93 2.69 4.89
CA ARG A 78 -10.13 2.79 5.74
C ARG A 78 -11.26 1.90 5.21
N ILE A 79 -11.52 1.96 3.90
CA ILE A 79 -12.60 1.20 3.25
C ILE A 79 -12.34 -0.31 3.37
N GLU A 80 -11.11 -0.74 3.15
CA GLU A 80 -10.73 -2.16 3.21
C GLU A 80 -10.70 -2.75 4.62
N ARG A 81 -10.81 -1.90 5.65
CA ARG A 81 -10.77 -2.27 7.07
C ARG A 81 -12.12 -2.32 7.75
N ASP A 82 -13.22 -2.13 7.02
CA ASP A 82 -14.58 -2.00 7.57
C ASP A 82 -14.99 -3.16 8.51
N ASP A 83 -14.40 -4.35 8.34
CA ASP A 83 -14.66 -5.55 9.16
C ASP A 83 -13.56 -5.87 10.20
N GLY A 84 -12.57 -4.99 10.39
CA GLY A 84 -11.31 -5.34 11.07
C GLY A 84 -10.56 -4.19 11.73
N GLU A 85 -11.24 -3.19 12.29
CA GLU A 85 -10.63 -1.96 12.84
C GLU A 85 -9.51 -2.17 13.87
N ARG A 86 -9.55 -3.27 14.65
CA ARG A 86 -8.53 -3.60 15.67
C ARG A 86 -7.37 -4.45 15.15
N ARG A 87 -7.41 -4.89 13.89
CA ARG A 87 -6.37 -5.75 13.31
C ARG A 87 -5.12 -4.92 13.00
N LEU A 88 -3.96 -5.40 13.44
CA LEU A 88 -2.67 -4.77 13.16
C LEU A 88 -2.48 -4.54 11.65
N ILE A 89 -1.91 -3.39 11.29
CA ILE A 89 -1.53 -3.07 9.91
C ILE A 89 0.00 -3.11 9.79
N LEU A 90 0.49 -3.87 8.82
CA LEU A 90 1.88 -3.78 8.37
C LEU A 90 1.92 -3.09 7.00
N LEU A 91 2.47 -1.89 6.94
CA LEU A 91 2.63 -1.13 5.70
C LEU A 91 4.05 -1.32 5.15
N LEU A 92 4.13 -1.83 3.92
CA LEU A 92 5.39 -2.00 3.20
C LEU A 92 5.34 -1.18 1.91
N GLY A 93 6.34 -0.33 1.70
CA GLY A 93 6.45 0.48 0.50
C GLY A 93 7.90 0.55 0.05
N HIS A 94 8.12 0.26 -1.23
CA HIS A 94 9.44 0.38 -1.84
C HIS A 94 9.65 1.79 -2.42
N SER A 95 10.84 2.36 -2.22
CA SER A 95 11.23 3.66 -2.78
C SER A 95 10.23 4.77 -2.40
N MET A 96 9.65 5.49 -3.38
CA MET A 96 8.74 6.62 -3.15
C MET A 96 7.47 6.27 -2.36
N CYS A 97 7.03 5.02 -2.38
CA CYS A 97 5.88 4.59 -1.58
C CYS A 97 6.12 4.76 -0.08
N GLY A 98 7.36 4.64 0.40
CA GLY A 98 7.68 4.85 1.81
C GLY A 98 7.36 6.28 2.27
N LEU A 99 7.64 7.28 1.42
CA LEU A 99 7.28 8.68 1.70
C LEU A 99 5.76 8.87 1.65
N LEU A 100 5.07 8.25 0.69
CA LEU A 100 3.62 8.33 0.56
C LEU A 100 2.93 7.73 1.79
N ILE A 101 3.39 6.57 2.26
CA ILE A 101 2.94 5.91 3.50
C ILE A 101 3.18 6.83 4.69
N LYS A 102 4.38 7.39 4.83
CA LYS A 102 4.69 8.31 5.93
C LYS A 102 3.74 9.51 5.94
N GLN A 103 3.46 10.09 4.79
CA GLN A 103 2.54 11.22 4.69
C GLN A 103 1.10 10.81 5.01
N ALA A 104 0.65 9.63 4.57
CA ALA A 104 -0.68 9.10 4.93
C ALA A 104 -0.81 8.92 6.44
N LEU A 105 0.23 8.43 7.12
CA LEU A 105 0.24 8.28 8.58
C LEU A 105 0.22 9.64 9.30
N ILE A 106 0.91 10.65 8.79
CA ILE A 106 0.81 12.03 9.31
C ILE A 106 -0.63 12.54 9.18
N ASN A 107 -1.26 12.32 8.01
CA ASN A 107 -2.65 12.72 7.79
C ASN A 107 -3.60 11.98 8.76
N ALA A 108 -3.33 10.70 9.06
CA ALA A 108 -4.11 9.93 10.02
C ALA A 108 -4.00 10.47 11.46
N HIS A 109 -2.79 10.87 11.88
CA HIS A 109 -2.57 11.47 13.20
C HIS A 109 -3.29 12.83 13.36
N ASN A 110 -3.44 13.58 12.27
CA ASN A 110 -4.04 14.91 12.28
C ASN A 110 -5.56 14.91 12.08
N ASN A 111 -6.20 13.75 11.87
CA ASN A 111 -7.63 13.68 11.61
C ASN A 111 -8.28 12.50 12.37
N PRO A 112 -9.16 12.76 13.36
CA PRO A 112 -9.81 11.74 14.17
C PRO A 112 -10.57 10.66 13.37
N LYS A 113 -11.00 10.97 12.13
CA LYS A 113 -11.62 10.01 11.21
C LYS A 113 -10.78 8.74 11.02
N TYR A 114 -9.46 8.84 11.12
CA TYR A 114 -8.53 7.74 10.87
C TYR A 114 -7.86 7.21 12.13
N THR A 115 -8.42 7.49 13.31
CA THR A 115 -7.93 6.96 14.59
C THR A 115 -7.72 5.43 14.56
N PRO A 116 -8.62 4.61 13.98
CA PRO A 116 -8.41 3.17 13.90
C PRO A 116 -7.16 2.76 13.10
N ILE A 117 -6.79 3.54 12.08
CA ILE A 117 -5.58 3.28 11.28
C ILE A 117 -4.35 3.74 12.05
N LYS A 118 -4.43 4.91 12.70
CA LYS A 118 -3.37 5.45 13.56
C LYS A 118 -2.99 4.43 14.64
N ASP A 119 -3.97 3.97 15.41
CA ASP A 119 -3.77 3.05 16.54
C ASP A 119 -3.30 1.66 16.08
N ALA A 120 -3.65 1.23 14.86
CA ALA A 120 -3.23 -0.07 14.33
C ALA A 120 -1.82 -0.06 13.69
N THR A 121 -1.10 1.07 13.75
CA THR A 121 0.25 1.25 13.16
C THR A 121 1.31 1.74 14.15
N THR A 122 0.95 1.84 15.44
CA THR A 122 1.81 2.23 16.58
C THR A 122 1.94 1.10 17.57
#